data_AF-A0A524HA06-F1
#
_entry.id   AF-A0A524HA06-F1
#
_cell.length_a   1.000
_cell.length_b   1.000
_cell.length_c   1.000
_cell.angle_alpha   90.00
_cell.angle_beta   90.00
_cell.angle_gamma   90.00
#
_symmetry.space_group_name_H-M   'P 1'
#
loop_
_entity.id
_entity.type
_entity.pdbx_description
1 polymer ?
#
loop_
_entity_poly.entity_id
_entity_poly.type
_entity_poly.pdbx_seq_one_letter_code
_entity_poly.pdbx_strand_id
1 'polypeptide(L)'
;MNKTLLIFKHEFRTLIRRTGFIIMTIAFPLLGLLLIVGGQLISGITGDDKPGPVEEVKIGYVDAAELVSGYDQQANFKFELFTDIEIANQAMIDGDIAEYILISPDYLQNGAVARFTLSRGLETPADHYDAIRNFIVRNLLAETDPVIIDRAV
;
A
#
# COMPACT_ATOMS: atom_id res chain seq x y z
N MET A 1 -54.91 20.29 -23.86
CA MET A 1 -54.51 19.71 -22.56
C MET A 1 -53.26 20.41 -21.99
N ASN A 2 -53.25 21.75 -21.88
CA ASN A 2 -52.07 22.53 -21.43
C ASN A 2 -52.09 22.94 -19.95
N LYS A 3 -53.24 22.80 -19.28
CA LYS A 3 -53.39 23.26 -17.90
C LYS A 3 -52.58 22.41 -16.92
N THR A 4 -52.54 21.09 -17.12
CA THR A 4 -51.74 20.15 -16.31
C THR A 4 -50.24 20.46 -16.37
N LEU A 5 -49.71 20.74 -17.56
CA LEU A 5 -48.30 21.09 -17.75
C LEU A 5 -47.94 22.42 -17.07
N LEU A 6 -48.86 23.38 -17.11
CA LEU A 6 -48.67 24.71 -16.50
C LEU A 6 -48.68 24.63 -14.97
N ILE A 7 -49.57 23.82 -14.40
CA ILE A 7 -49.60 23.51 -12.96
C ILE A 7 -48.30 22.82 -12.55
N PHE A 8 -47.87 21.81 -13.31
CA PHE A 8 -46.63 21.08 -13.01
C PHE A 8 -45.40 22.00 -13.02
N LYS A 9 -45.29 22.91 -14.01
CA LYS A 9 -44.20 23.89 -14.08
C LYS A 9 -44.18 24.82 -12.88
N HIS A 10 -45.35 25.26 -12.42
CA HIS A 10 -45.47 26.14 -11.24
C HIS A 10 -45.05 25.42 -9.96
N GLU A 11 -45.56 24.22 -9.74
CA GLU A 11 -45.23 23.40 -8.57
C GLU A 11 -43.76 23.00 -8.54
N PHE A 12 -43.22 22.51 -9.67
CA PHE A 12 -41.81 22.15 -9.78
C PHE A 12 -40.88 23.32 -9.47
N ARG A 13 -41.16 24.51 -10.02
CA ARG A 13 -40.36 25.71 -9.77
C ARG A 13 -40.42 26.16 -8.31
N THR A 14 -41.56 25.97 -7.65
CA THR A 14 -41.75 26.27 -6.22
C THR A 14 -41.00 25.26 -5.36
N LEU A 15 -41.00 23.98 -5.74
CA LEU A 15 -40.35 22.90 -5.04
C LEU A 15 -38.82 23.00 -5.10
N ILE A 16 -38.23 23.22 -6.28
CA ILE A 16 -36.76 23.36 -6.43
C ILE A 16 -36.19 24.63 -5.80
N ARG A 17 -37.01 25.67 -5.61
CA ARG A 17 -36.61 26.94 -4.97
C ARG A 17 -36.80 26.93 -3.47
N ARG A 18 -37.48 25.92 -2.92
CA ARG A 18 -37.73 25.82 -1.50
C ARG A 18 -36.41 25.53 -0.79
N THR A 19 -36.08 26.32 0.23
CA THR A 19 -34.81 26.24 0.96
C THR A 19 -34.49 24.83 1.44
N GLY A 20 -35.50 24.09 1.93
CA GLY A 20 -35.31 22.70 2.36
C GLY A 20 -34.91 21.73 1.25
N PHE A 21 -35.40 21.94 0.02
CA PHE A 21 -35.00 21.12 -1.14
C PHE A 21 -33.55 21.42 -1.51
N ILE A 22 -33.17 22.71 -1.59
CA ILE A 22 -31.80 23.14 -1.89
C ILE A 22 -30.82 22.60 -0.84
N ILE A 23 -31.16 22.71 0.45
CA ILE A 23 -30.31 22.18 1.53
C ILE A 23 -30.14 20.67 1.39
N MET A 24 -31.22 19.89 1.22
CA MET A 24 -31.08 18.44 1.10
C MET A 24 -30.31 18.01 -0.15
N THR A 25 -30.57 18.64 -1.30
CA THR A 25 -29.93 18.29 -2.56
C THR A 25 -28.46 18.71 -2.63
N ILE A 26 -28.04 19.74 -1.90
CA ILE A 26 -26.65 20.24 -1.92
C ILE A 26 -25.86 19.74 -0.70
N ALA A 27 -26.41 19.85 0.52
CA ALA A 27 -25.68 19.54 1.74
C ALA A 27 -25.33 18.06 1.86
N PHE A 28 -26.21 17.16 1.43
CA PHE A 28 -25.95 15.72 1.52
C PHE A 28 -24.82 15.26 0.58
N PRO A 29 -24.81 15.63 -0.72
CA PRO A 29 -23.64 15.36 -1.57
C PRO A 29 -22.36 16.04 -1.10
N LEU A 30 -22.44 17.29 -0.60
CA LEU A 30 -21.27 17.99 -0.07
C LEU A 30 -20.70 17.32 1.18
N LEU A 31 -21.55 16.82 2.09
CA LEU A 31 -21.13 16.03 3.24
C LEU A 31 -20.43 14.74 2.79
N GLY A 32 -21.00 14.02 1.81
CA GLY A 32 -20.36 12.85 1.24
C GLY A 32 -18.98 13.17 0.66
N LEU A 33 -18.86 14.28 -0.08
CA LEU A 33 -17.59 14.73 -0.65
C LEU A 33 -16.58 15.14 0.43
N LEU A 34 -17.02 15.82 1.49
CA LEU A 34 -16.19 16.15 2.65
C LEU A 34 -15.70 14.89 3.39
N LEU A 35 -16.53 13.86 3.50
CA LEU A 35 -16.12 12.59 4.11
C LEU A 35 -15.09 11.86 3.25
N ILE A 36 -15.23 11.89 1.92
CA ILE A 36 -14.24 11.29 1.00
C ILE A 36 -12.91 12.04 1.09
N VAL A 37 -12.93 13.38 0.97
CA VAL A 37 -11.72 14.21 1.03
C VAL A 37 -11.08 14.13 2.41
N GLY A 38 -11.88 14.22 3.49
CA GLY A 38 -11.40 14.08 4.86
C GLY A 38 -10.83 12.69 5.14
N GLY A 39 -11.46 11.65 4.62
CA GLY A 39 -10.96 10.28 4.68
C GLY A 39 -9.62 10.12 3.96
N GLN A 40 -9.45 10.72 2.77
CA GLN A 40 -8.17 10.73 2.06
C GLN A 40 -7.07 11.50 2.81
N LEU A 41 -7.41 12.62 3.45
CA LEU A 41 -6.46 13.34 4.29
C LEU A 41 -6.04 12.51 5.51
N ILE A 42 -6.98 11.84 6.17
CA ILE A 42 -6.65 10.96 7.30
C ILE A 42 -5.83 9.76 6.82
N SER A 43 -6.22 9.08 5.73
CA SER A 43 -5.45 7.99 5.14
C SER A 43 -4.07 8.41 4.63
N GLY A 44 -3.91 9.64 4.14
CA GLY A 44 -2.60 10.20 3.76
C GLY A 44 -1.77 10.64 4.97
N ILE A 45 -2.40 10.87 6.13
CA ILE A 45 -1.72 11.13 7.41
C ILE A 45 -1.36 9.81 8.12
N THR A 46 -2.12 8.73 7.91
CA THR A 46 -1.77 7.36 8.36
C THR A 46 -0.94 6.60 7.33
N GLY A 47 -0.79 7.12 6.12
CA GLY A 47 0.30 6.78 5.21
C GLY A 47 1.58 7.41 5.78
N ASP A 48 2.66 6.65 5.75
CA ASP A 48 4.00 6.97 6.27
C ASP A 48 4.69 8.22 5.67
N ASP A 49 3.95 9.16 5.10
CA ASP A 49 4.46 10.40 4.48
C ASP A 49 4.61 11.56 5.50
N LYS A 50 4.88 11.26 6.77
CA LYS A 50 5.36 12.30 7.72
C LYS A 50 6.89 12.30 7.71
N PRO A 51 7.56 13.46 7.58
CA PRO A 51 8.99 13.58 7.84
C PRO A 51 9.21 13.53 9.36
N GLY A 52 9.00 12.36 9.96
CA GLY A 52 9.55 11.98 11.26
C GLY A 52 10.99 11.49 11.10
N PRO A 53 11.67 11.10 12.19
CA PRO A 53 12.86 10.26 12.07
C PRO A 53 12.52 9.10 11.15
N VAL A 54 13.40 8.78 10.19
CA VAL A 54 13.14 7.68 9.25
C VAL A 54 12.96 6.41 10.08
N GLU A 55 11.71 5.98 10.27
CA GLU A 55 11.42 4.76 11.00
C GLU A 55 11.99 3.59 10.19
N GLU A 56 12.75 2.73 10.87
CA GLU A 56 13.28 1.51 10.26
C GLU A 56 12.11 0.61 9.87
N VAL A 57 11.91 0.41 8.58
CA VAL A 57 10.88 -0.45 8.01
C VAL A 57 11.37 -1.89 8.04
N LYS A 58 10.68 -2.74 8.81
CA LYS A 58 11.00 -4.18 8.87
C LYS A 58 10.20 -4.97 7.85
N ILE A 59 10.89 -5.74 7.03
CA ILE A 59 10.31 -6.68 6.06
C ILE A 59 10.75 -8.09 6.44
N GLY A 60 9.80 -8.98 6.71
CA GLY A 60 10.13 -10.39 6.91
C GLY A 60 10.54 -11.07 5.61
N TYR A 61 11.35 -12.11 5.67
CA TYR A 61 11.58 -13.00 4.52
C TYR A 61 11.67 -14.46 4.92
N VAL A 62 11.12 -15.33 4.07
CA VAL A 62 11.29 -16.78 4.13
C VAL A 62 12.11 -17.18 2.90
N ASP A 63 13.31 -17.72 3.13
CA ASP A 63 14.24 -18.11 2.08
C ASP A 63 14.17 -19.62 1.81
N ALA A 64 13.20 -20.03 0.99
CA ALA A 64 13.08 -21.44 0.57
C ALA A 64 14.10 -21.84 -0.51
N ALA A 65 14.86 -20.88 -1.04
CA ALA A 65 15.85 -21.11 -2.09
C ALA A 65 17.28 -21.22 -1.54
N GLU A 66 17.48 -20.92 -0.24
CA GLU A 66 18.79 -20.84 0.41
C GLU A 66 19.74 -19.87 -0.32
N LEU A 67 19.21 -18.76 -0.83
CA LEU A 67 19.94 -17.75 -1.62
C LEU A 67 20.51 -16.62 -0.76
N VAL A 68 19.95 -16.38 0.42
CA VAL A 68 20.28 -15.23 1.25
C VAL A 68 21.43 -15.56 2.18
N SER A 69 22.49 -14.75 2.09
CA SER A 69 23.69 -14.87 2.92
C SER A 69 24.04 -13.56 3.66
N GLY A 70 23.34 -12.46 3.38
CA GLY A 70 23.52 -11.18 4.07
C GLY A 70 22.66 -10.03 3.51
N TYR A 71 23.18 -8.80 3.62
CA TYR A 71 22.53 -7.56 3.16
C TYR A 71 21.13 -7.31 3.76
N ASP A 72 20.94 -7.77 4.99
CA ASP A 72 19.73 -7.64 5.79
C ASP A 72 19.43 -6.19 6.19
N GLN A 73 20.42 -5.30 6.17
CA GLN A 73 20.22 -3.87 6.40
C GLN A 73 20.45 -3.05 5.12
N GLN A 74 19.46 -2.25 4.71
CA GLN A 74 19.53 -1.39 3.52
C GLN A 74 18.83 -0.06 3.75
N ALA A 75 19.60 1.04 3.85
CA ALA A 75 19.06 2.36 4.12
C ALA A 75 18.09 2.34 5.32
N ASN A 76 16.80 2.54 5.09
CA ASN A 76 15.73 2.48 6.10
C ASN A 76 15.02 1.13 6.20
N PHE A 77 15.39 0.13 5.38
CA PHE A 77 14.80 -1.20 5.40
C PHE A 77 15.69 -2.19 6.15
N LYS A 78 15.04 -3.04 6.94
CA LYS A 78 15.65 -4.18 7.61
C LYS A 78 14.90 -5.45 7.26
N PHE A 79 15.63 -6.46 6.79
CA PHE A 79 15.12 -7.76 6.40
C PHE A 79 15.31 -8.76 7.54
N GLU A 80 14.22 -9.37 7.99
CA GLU A 80 14.22 -10.30 9.12
C GLU A 80 13.89 -11.72 8.65
N LEU A 81 14.78 -12.67 8.93
CA LEU A 81 14.60 -14.07 8.52
C LEU A 81 13.52 -14.75 9.36
N PHE A 82 12.61 -15.45 8.68
CA PHE A 82 11.65 -16.37 9.28
C PHE A 82 11.89 -17.79 8.76
N THR A 83 11.74 -18.77 9.65
CA THR A 83 11.95 -20.19 9.32
C THR A 83 10.93 -20.71 8.32
N ASP A 84 9.69 -20.25 8.43
CA ASP A 84 8.58 -20.68 7.58
C ASP A 84 7.49 -19.60 7.48
N ILE A 85 6.51 -19.89 6.63
CA ILE A 85 5.39 -19.01 6.30
C ILE A 85 4.45 -18.87 7.52
N GLU A 86 4.30 -19.92 8.32
CA GLU A 86 3.45 -19.93 9.51
C GLU A 86 3.93 -18.92 10.56
N ILE A 87 5.23 -18.90 10.86
CA ILE A 87 5.82 -17.95 11.81
C ILE A 87 5.76 -16.53 11.25
N ALA A 88 6.06 -16.32 9.96
CA ALA A 88 5.98 -15.01 9.32
C ALA A 88 4.53 -14.44 9.33
N ASN A 89 3.54 -15.30 9.08
CA ASN A 89 2.13 -14.91 9.20
C ASN A 89 1.76 -14.52 10.63
N GLN A 90 2.24 -15.27 11.63
CA GLN A 90 1.97 -14.96 13.02
C GLN A 90 2.58 -13.60 13.41
N ALA A 91 3.82 -13.32 13.02
CA ALA A 91 4.46 -12.02 13.24
C ALA A 91 3.69 -10.86 12.59
N MET A 92 3.11 -11.09 11.40
CA MET A 92 2.26 -10.09 10.73
C MET A 92 0.92 -9.89 11.44
N ILE A 93 0.34 -10.94 12.04
CA ILE A 93 -0.88 -10.85 12.85
C ILE A 93 -0.61 -10.11 14.17
N ASP A 94 0.53 -10.39 14.81
CA ASP A 94 0.94 -9.79 16.08
C ASP A 94 1.39 -8.33 15.92
N GLY A 95 1.65 -7.91 14.68
CA GLY A 95 2.04 -6.54 14.32
C GLY A 95 3.54 -6.27 14.45
N ASP A 96 4.37 -7.31 14.56
CA ASP A 96 5.83 -7.21 14.62
C ASP A 96 6.43 -6.79 13.27
N ILE A 97 5.77 -7.19 12.18
CA ILE A 97 6.10 -6.81 10.80
C ILE A 97 4.83 -6.42 10.02
N ALA A 98 4.94 -5.51 9.07
CA ALA A 98 3.82 -5.10 8.22
C ALA A 98 3.66 -5.98 6.96
N GLU A 99 4.73 -6.67 6.57
CA GLU A 99 4.80 -7.52 5.39
C GLU A 99 5.96 -8.51 5.45
N TYR A 100 5.88 -9.55 4.62
CA TYR A 100 7.01 -10.43 4.34
C TYR A 100 7.04 -10.90 2.89
N ILE A 101 8.20 -11.38 2.46
CA ILE A 101 8.41 -12.03 1.16
C ILE A 101 8.72 -13.52 1.30
N LEU A 102 8.29 -14.32 0.34
CA LEU A 102 8.69 -15.69 0.15
C LEU A 102 9.53 -15.79 -1.13
N ILE A 103 10.79 -16.17 -0.97
CA ILE A 103 11.69 -16.46 -2.09
C ILE A 103 11.40 -17.89 -2.51
N SER A 104 10.87 -18.08 -3.73
CA SER A 104 10.49 -19.40 -4.24
C SER A 104 11.71 -20.33 -4.31
N PRO A 105 11.58 -21.63 -3.99
CA PRO A 105 12.69 -22.58 -4.20
C PRO A 105 13.15 -22.65 -5.67
N ASP A 106 12.27 -22.32 -6.62
CA ASP A 106 12.59 -22.26 -8.05
C ASP A 106 13.01 -20.86 -8.53
N TYR A 107 13.38 -19.96 -7.61
CA TYR A 107 13.68 -18.55 -7.93
C TYR A 107 14.71 -18.40 -9.07
N LEU A 108 15.77 -19.22 -9.11
CA LEU A 108 16.77 -19.14 -10.18
C LEU A 108 16.22 -19.48 -11.57
N GLN A 109 15.09 -20.17 -11.66
CA GLN A 109 14.45 -20.55 -12.91
C GLN A 109 13.40 -19.53 -13.36
N ASN A 110 12.65 -18.94 -12.42
CA ASN A 110 11.46 -18.12 -12.73
C ASN A 110 11.48 -16.69 -12.16
N GLY A 111 12.42 -16.36 -11.28
CA GLY A 111 12.52 -15.07 -10.59
C GLY A 111 11.38 -14.77 -9.62
N ALA A 112 10.62 -15.78 -9.18
CA ALA A 112 9.38 -15.58 -8.44
C ALA A 112 9.61 -15.26 -6.96
N VAL A 113 9.07 -14.11 -6.54
CA VAL A 113 8.99 -13.69 -5.13
C VAL A 113 7.54 -13.36 -4.84
N ALA A 114 6.96 -14.00 -3.83
CA ALA A 114 5.61 -13.69 -3.37
C ALA A 114 5.67 -12.72 -2.20
N ARG A 115 4.87 -11.66 -2.24
CA ARG A 115 4.76 -10.67 -1.16
C ARG A 115 3.42 -10.84 -0.44
N PHE A 116 3.47 -10.82 0.89
CA PHE A 116 2.30 -10.93 1.75
C PHE A 116 2.19 -9.68 2.63
N THR A 117 1.02 -9.06 2.66
CA THR A 117 0.74 -7.86 3.47
C THR A 117 -0.75 -7.78 3.82
N LEU A 118 -1.07 -7.14 4.94
CA LEU A 118 -2.44 -6.80 5.34
C LEU A 118 -2.91 -5.47 4.72
N SER A 119 -1.99 -4.69 4.15
CA SER A 119 -2.28 -3.38 3.55
C SER A 119 -3.12 -3.52 2.28
N ARG A 120 -4.18 -2.72 2.18
CA ARG A 120 -5.05 -2.67 1.00
C ARG A 120 -4.41 -1.79 -0.08
N GLY A 121 -3.59 -2.40 -0.93
CA GLY A 121 -3.02 -1.79 -2.13
C GLY A 121 -3.09 -2.77 -3.30
N LEU A 122 -3.39 -2.27 -4.50
CA LEU A 122 -3.33 -3.08 -5.73
C LEU A 122 -1.89 -3.25 -6.24
N GLU A 123 -1.01 -2.32 -5.86
CA GLU A 123 0.38 -2.27 -6.27
C GLU A 123 1.29 -2.21 -5.03
N THR A 124 2.51 -2.73 -5.17
CA THR A 124 3.55 -2.59 -4.16
C THR A 124 4.10 -1.15 -4.22
N PRO A 125 4.25 -0.47 -3.07
CA PRO A 125 4.94 0.83 -3.03
C PRO A 125 6.33 0.75 -3.69
N ALA A 126 6.72 1.80 -4.41
CA ALA A 126 7.92 1.78 -5.26
C ALA A 126 9.21 1.57 -4.44
N ASP A 127 9.33 2.23 -3.31
CA ASP A 127 10.42 2.09 -2.35
C ASP A 127 10.52 0.67 -1.76
N HIS A 128 9.38 0.06 -1.40
CA HIS A 128 9.34 -1.33 -0.95
C HIS A 128 9.75 -2.30 -2.08
N TYR A 129 9.28 -2.05 -3.31
CA TYR A 129 9.66 -2.84 -4.47
C TYR A 129 11.17 -2.76 -4.74
N ASP A 130 11.73 -1.56 -4.74
CA ASP A 130 13.16 -1.33 -4.96
C ASP A 130 14.01 -1.96 -3.85
N ALA A 131 13.60 -1.84 -2.58
CA ALA A 131 14.26 -2.48 -1.46
C ALA A 131 14.28 -4.00 -1.60
N ILE A 132 13.13 -4.63 -1.89
CA ILE A 132 13.02 -6.08 -2.09
C ILE A 132 13.89 -6.52 -3.29
N ARG A 133 13.80 -5.81 -4.41
CA ARG A 133 14.61 -6.10 -5.60
C ARG A 133 16.10 -6.03 -5.27
N ASN A 134 16.53 -4.99 -4.58
CA ASN A 134 17.93 -4.76 -4.26
C ASN A 134 18.47 -5.79 -3.27
N PHE A 135 17.67 -6.18 -2.28
CA PHE A 135 17.95 -7.29 -1.38
C PHE A 135 18.22 -8.61 -2.11
N ILE A 136 17.38 -8.97 -3.06
CA ILE A 136 17.58 -10.20 -3.83
C ILE A 136 18.80 -10.10 -4.75
N VAL A 137 18.96 -8.99 -5.49
CA VAL A 137 20.11 -8.81 -6.41
C VAL A 137 21.45 -8.81 -5.66
N ARG A 138 21.53 -8.15 -4.50
CA ARG A 138 22.74 -8.13 -3.68
C ARG A 138 23.12 -9.53 -3.18
N ASN A 139 22.13 -10.34 -2.78
CA ASN A 139 22.37 -11.72 -2.35
C ASN A 139 22.73 -12.65 -3.51
N LEU A 140 22.12 -12.50 -4.69
CA LEU A 140 22.53 -13.24 -5.90
C LEU A 140 23.98 -12.96 -6.32
N LEU A 141 24.45 -11.74 -6.05
CA LEU A 141 25.79 -11.29 -6.39
C LEU A 141 26.75 -11.33 -5.18
N ALA A 142 26.41 -12.02 -4.09
CA ALA A 142 27.17 -11.98 -2.85
C ALA A 142 28.65 -12.39 -3.00
N GLU A 143 28.97 -13.25 -3.98
CA GLU A 143 30.33 -13.68 -4.30
C GLU A 143 31.11 -12.72 -5.24
N THR A 144 30.48 -11.62 -5.66
CA THR A 144 31.05 -10.65 -6.61
C THR A 144 31.67 -9.46 -5.87
N ASP A 145 32.58 -8.74 -6.52
CA ASP A 145 33.16 -7.49 -6.00
C ASP A 145 32.06 -6.48 -5.59
N PRO A 146 32.10 -5.90 -4.38
CA PRO A 146 31.12 -4.91 -3.92
C PRO A 146 30.90 -3.74 -4.86
N VAL A 147 31.94 -3.31 -5.60
CA VAL A 147 31.83 -2.21 -6.57
C VAL A 147 30.91 -2.59 -7.73
N ILE A 148 30.88 -3.86 -8.13
CA ILE A 148 29.99 -4.35 -9.19
C ILE A 148 28.56 -4.45 -8.65
N ILE A 149 28.40 -4.90 -7.41
CA ILE A 149 27.10 -4.99 -6.74
C ILE A 149 26.43 -3.61 -6.71
N ASP A 150 27.14 -2.57 -6.27
CA ASP A 150 26.62 -1.19 -6.21
C ASP A 150 26.29 -0.56 -7.57
N ARG A 151 26.68 -1.20 -8.69
CA ARG A 151 26.29 -0.75 -10.05
C ARG A 151 25.06 -1.46 -10.59
N ALA A 152 24.68 -2.60 -10.00
CA ALA A 152 23.55 -3.43 -10.44
C ALA A 152 22.21 -3.02 -9.80
N VAL A 153 22.27 -2.24 -8.72
CA VAL A 153 21.14 -1.75 -7.92
C VAL A 153 21.06 -0.24 -7.88
#